data_AF-A0A7R9LRA8-F1
#
_entry.id   AF-A0A7R9LRA8-F1
#
_cell.length_a   1.000
_cell.length_b   1.000
_cell.length_c   1.000
_cell.angle_alpha   90.00
_cell.angle_beta   90.00
_cell.angle_gamma   90.00
#
_symmetry.space_group_name_H-M   'P 1'
#
loop_
_entity.id
_entity.type
_entity.pdbx_description
1 polymer ?
#
loop_
_entity_poly.entity_id
_entity_poly.type
_entity_poly.pdbx_seq_one_letter_code
_entity_poly.pdbx_strand_id
1 'polypeptide(L)'
;MAKDMRYNNYNIIDYNADKWSLDWTQFPGLAYIPGVTEWEDYMFRTLNADSLHEFMQKKWYYSVYISIAYIILIPIIKQWMKSRGKPYNLRTLLTFWNSFLAIFSIIGVIRCLPEFIHILRTKGFEASYCQSDYYKDSRLNWWYILFVWSKVVELVDTLFILLRGGKLLTLHWVHHCLTLIYSWYVFGDVPATARW
;
A
#
# COMPACT_ATOMS: atom_id res chain seq x y z
N MET A 1 17.64 15.62 -15.06
CA MET A 1 17.66 14.35 -14.31
C MET A 1 17.76 14.69 -12.84
N ALA A 2 16.69 14.53 -12.06
CA ALA A 2 16.77 14.66 -10.61
C ALA A 2 17.55 13.44 -10.08
N LYS A 3 18.64 13.68 -9.34
CA LYS A 3 19.30 12.63 -8.57
C LYS A 3 18.28 12.06 -7.57
N ASP A 4 18.19 10.74 -7.52
CA ASP A 4 17.33 10.03 -6.57
C ASP A 4 17.70 10.48 -5.14
N MET A 5 16.70 10.93 -4.37
CA MET A 5 16.89 11.49 -3.03
C MET A 5 16.93 10.41 -1.94
N ARG A 6 16.77 9.14 -2.32
CA ARG A 6 16.77 8.00 -1.39
C ARG A 6 18.19 7.74 -0.88
N TYR A 7 18.33 7.65 0.44
CA TYR A 7 19.61 7.38 1.10
C TYR A 7 20.01 5.92 0.85
N ASN A 8 21.20 5.75 0.25
CA ASN A 8 21.97 4.51 0.14
C ASN A 8 21.58 3.48 -0.94
N ASN A 9 22.56 3.20 -1.80
CA ASN A 9 22.63 2.07 -2.75
C ASN A 9 22.65 0.68 -2.08
N TYR A 10 22.40 0.55 -0.78
CA TYR A 10 22.59 -0.71 -0.04
C TYR A 10 21.30 -1.55 0.10
N ASN A 11 20.12 -1.01 -0.23
CA ASN A 11 18.83 -1.72 -0.14
C ASN A 11 17.95 -1.59 -1.40
N ILE A 12 18.49 -1.07 -2.50
CA ILE A 12 17.76 -1.07 -3.78
C ILE A 12 17.80 -2.51 -4.29
N ILE A 13 16.63 -3.17 -4.37
CA ILE A 13 16.53 -4.52 -4.94
C ILE A 13 17.14 -4.51 -6.34
N ASP A 14 18.14 -5.37 -6.58
CA ASP A 14 18.65 -5.63 -7.92
C ASP A 14 17.80 -6.73 -8.54
N TYR A 15 16.81 -6.34 -9.34
CA TYR A 15 15.88 -7.25 -10.01
C TYR A 15 16.55 -8.31 -10.90
N ASN A 16 17.82 -8.11 -11.28
CA ASN A 16 18.58 -9.10 -12.05
C ASN A 16 19.30 -10.13 -11.17
N ALA A 17 19.54 -9.83 -9.89
CA ALA A 17 20.31 -10.66 -8.96
C ALA A 17 19.44 -11.28 -7.85
N ASP A 18 18.43 -10.57 -7.36
CA ASP A 18 17.56 -11.01 -6.27
C ASP A 18 16.35 -11.79 -6.82
N LYS A 19 16.48 -13.12 -6.89
CA LYS A 19 15.37 -13.99 -7.30
C LYS A 19 14.42 -14.22 -6.13
N TRP A 20 13.15 -13.91 -6.33
CA TRP A 20 12.05 -14.29 -5.42
C TRP A 20 12.10 -15.80 -5.15
N SER A 21 11.94 -16.20 -3.89
CA SER A 21 11.93 -17.62 -3.52
C SER A 21 10.51 -18.18 -3.54
N LEU A 22 10.35 -19.28 -4.26
CA LEU A 22 9.12 -20.08 -4.33
C LEU A 22 9.20 -21.29 -3.38
N ASP A 23 10.18 -21.30 -2.48
CA ASP A 23 10.24 -22.33 -1.44
C ASP A 23 9.61 -21.78 -0.16
N TRP A 24 8.32 -22.06 -0.05
CA TRP A 24 7.42 -21.54 0.98
C TRP A 24 7.74 -22.10 2.37
N THR A 25 8.54 -23.18 2.44
CA THR A 25 8.99 -23.77 3.70
C THR A 25 10.12 -22.98 4.35
N GLN A 26 10.78 -22.10 3.58
CA GLN A 26 11.87 -21.25 4.05
C GLN A 26 11.38 -20.00 4.78
N PHE A 27 10.10 -19.63 4.59
CA PHE A 27 9.54 -18.41 5.15
C PHE A 27 8.50 -18.70 6.22
N PRO A 28 8.61 -18.01 7.37
CA PRO A 28 7.60 -18.10 8.40
C PRO A 28 6.32 -17.41 7.96
N GLY A 29 5.18 -18.05 8.19
CA GLY A 29 3.92 -17.57 7.66
C GLY A 29 2.75 -18.48 8.00
N LEU A 30 1.57 -18.19 7.46
CA LEU A 30 0.54 -19.21 7.32
C LEU A 30 1.09 -20.38 6.50
N ALA A 31 0.77 -21.61 6.93
CA ALA A 31 1.07 -22.81 6.17
C ALA A 31 0.53 -22.68 4.74
N TYR A 32 1.17 -23.34 3.78
CA TYR A 32 0.72 -23.38 2.39
C TYR A 32 -0.79 -23.74 2.33
N ILE A 33 -1.58 -22.86 1.73
CA ILE A 33 -3.02 -23.07 1.52
C ILE A 33 -3.21 -23.38 0.03
N PRO A 34 -3.55 -24.62 -0.34
CA PRO A 34 -3.76 -25.01 -1.73
C PRO A 34 -4.71 -24.04 -2.45
N GLY A 35 -4.39 -23.67 -3.69
CA GLY A 35 -5.18 -22.74 -4.51
C GLY A 35 -5.04 -21.25 -4.15
N VAL A 36 -5.03 -20.86 -2.87
CA VAL A 36 -4.91 -19.44 -2.50
C VAL A 36 -3.47 -18.94 -2.64
N THR A 37 -2.56 -19.73 -2.12
CA THR A 37 -1.12 -19.47 -2.12
C THR A 37 -0.56 -19.51 -3.55
N GLU A 38 -1.10 -20.39 -4.41
CA GLU A 38 -0.79 -20.44 -5.84
C GLU A 38 -1.38 -19.26 -6.60
N TRP A 39 -2.59 -18.83 -6.25
CA TRP A 39 -3.21 -17.64 -6.84
C TRP A 39 -2.42 -16.37 -6.51
N GLU A 40 -1.92 -16.23 -5.27
CA GLU A 40 -1.05 -15.12 -4.88
C GLU A 40 0.21 -15.06 -5.74
N ASP A 41 0.88 -16.19 -5.97
CA ASP A 41 2.05 -16.26 -6.85
C ASP A 41 1.70 -15.97 -8.31
N TYR A 42 0.59 -16.56 -8.79
CA TYR A 42 0.11 -16.32 -10.15
C TYR A 42 -0.17 -14.84 -10.38
N MET A 43 -0.82 -14.16 -9.44
CA MET A 43 -1.10 -12.73 -9.52
C MET A 43 0.18 -11.91 -9.43
N PHE A 44 1.09 -12.26 -8.52
CA PHE A 44 2.40 -11.61 -8.38
C PHE A 44 3.18 -11.65 -9.71
N ARG A 45 3.17 -12.78 -10.41
CA ARG A 45 3.80 -12.94 -11.73
C ARG A 45 3.04 -12.23 -12.84
N THR A 46 1.72 -12.42 -12.91
CA THR A 46 0.88 -11.93 -14.02
C THR A 46 0.84 -10.41 -14.04
N LEU A 47 0.80 -9.79 -12.85
CA LEU A 47 0.86 -8.34 -12.72
C LEU A 47 2.29 -7.80 -12.74
N ASN A 48 3.27 -8.67 -12.99
CA ASN A 48 4.69 -8.36 -13.09
C ASN A 48 5.12 -7.47 -11.93
N ALA A 49 5.08 -8.04 -10.71
CA ALA A 49 5.45 -7.34 -9.49
C ALA A 49 6.84 -6.69 -9.55
N ASP A 50 7.78 -7.27 -10.32
CA ASP A 50 9.07 -6.65 -10.63
C ASP A 50 8.88 -5.29 -11.30
N SER A 51 8.07 -5.23 -12.37
CA SER A 51 7.74 -3.97 -13.05
C SER A 51 6.98 -2.99 -12.17
N LEU A 52 6.15 -3.47 -11.24
CA LEU A 52 5.45 -2.62 -10.28
C LEU A 52 6.44 -2.02 -9.28
N HIS A 53 7.35 -2.78 -8.70
CA HIS A 53 8.37 -2.19 -7.83
C HIS A 53 9.31 -1.27 -8.61
N GLU A 54 9.73 -1.65 -9.81
CA GLU A 54 10.57 -0.80 -10.65
C GLU A 54 9.87 0.53 -10.97
N PHE A 55 8.57 0.46 -11.28
CA PHE A 55 7.72 1.63 -11.43
C PHE A 55 7.72 2.46 -10.16
N MET A 56 7.46 1.85 -9.00
CA MET A 56 7.43 2.57 -7.72
C MET A 56 8.80 3.20 -7.40
N GLN A 57 9.90 2.51 -7.62
CA GLN A 57 11.26 3.05 -7.46
C GLN A 57 11.53 4.23 -8.39
N LYS A 58 11.25 4.09 -9.69
CA LYS A 58 11.59 5.12 -10.69
C LYS A 58 10.57 6.26 -10.74
N LYS A 59 9.34 6.01 -10.28
CA LYS A 59 8.16 6.86 -10.50
C LYS A 59 7.39 7.14 -9.20
N TRP A 60 7.99 6.94 -8.02
CA TRP A 60 7.36 7.26 -6.73
C TRP A 60 6.78 8.69 -6.69
N TYR A 61 7.44 9.65 -7.37
CA TYR A 61 7.03 11.05 -7.43
C TYR A 61 5.65 11.27 -8.08
N TYR A 62 5.09 10.27 -8.77
CA TYR A 62 3.70 10.31 -9.23
C TYR A 62 2.71 10.44 -8.08
N SER A 63 3.03 9.90 -6.89
CA SER A 63 2.23 10.09 -5.67
C SER A 63 2.07 11.57 -5.30
N VAL A 64 3.08 12.39 -5.58
CA VAL A 64 3.05 13.84 -5.36
C VAL A 64 2.09 14.50 -6.35
N TYR A 65 2.15 14.15 -7.64
CA TYR A 65 1.22 14.67 -8.64
C TYR A 65 -0.23 14.28 -8.34
N ILE A 66 -0.47 13.03 -7.92
CA ILE A 66 -1.78 12.55 -7.49
C ILE A 66 -2.26 13.35 -6.27
N SER A 67 -1.40 13.59 -5.27
CA SER A 67 -1.73 14.38 -4.07
C SER A 67 -2.05 15.84 -4.41
N ILE A 68 -1.31 16.46 -5.32
CA ILE A 68 -1.59 17.84 -5.78
C ILE A 68 -2.95 17.88 -6.48
N ALA A 69 -3.21 16.96 -7.42
CA ALA A 69 -4.50 16.86 -8.10
C ALA A 69 -5.64 16.67 -7.09
N TYR A 70 -5.46 15.77 -6.13
CA TYR A 70 -6.40 15.54 -5.04
C TYR A 70 -6.69 16.81 -4.21
N ILE A 71 -5.66 17.57 -3.81
CA ILE A 71 -5.84 18.83 -3.07
C ILE A 71 -6.61 19.86 -3.90
N ILE A 72 -6.36 19.95 -5.21
CA ILE A 72 -7.08 20.86 -6.12
C ILE A 72 -8.54 20.44 -6.31
N LEU A 73 -8.82 19.14 -6.37
CA LEU A 73 -10.16 18.61 -6.55
C LEU A 73 -11.07 18.88 -5.34
N ILE A 74 -10.53 18.88 -4.12
CA ILE A 74 -11.32 19.13 -2.90
C ILE A 74 -12.13 20.43 -2.96
N PRO A 75 -11.56 21.63 -3.16
CA PRO A 75 -12.32 22.87 -3.22
C PRO A 75 -13.28 22.92 -4.41
N ILE A 76 -12.91 22.33 -5.56
CA ILE A 76 -13.77 22.25 -6.75
C ILE A 76 -15.06 21.48 -6.42
N ILE A 77 -14.92 20.29 -5.85
CA ILE A 77 -16.06 19.44 -5.48
C ILE A 77 -16.87 20.08 -4.36
N LYS A 78 -16.22 20.70 -3.36
CA LYS A 78 -16.92 21.46 -2.30
C LYS A 78 -17.77 22.57 -2.87
N GLN A 79 -17.24 23.36 -3.80
CA GLN A 79 -17.96 24.47 -4.43
C GLN A 79 -19.13 23.97 -5.29
N TRP A 80 -18.92 22.89 -6.04
CA TRP A 80 -19.97 22.25 -6.84
C TRP A 80 -21.09 21.67 -5.97
N MET A 81 -20.76 21.04 -4.84
CA MET A 81 -21.76 20.55 -3.89
C MET A 81 -22.53 21.69 -3.23
N LYS A 82 -21.86 22.83 -2.96
CA LYS A 82 -22.51 24.04 -2.44
C LYS A 82 -23.48 24.65 -3.44
N SER A 83 -23.12 24.73 -4.72
CA SER A 83 -24.03 25.26 -5.76
C SER A 83 -25.24 24.35 -6.00
N ARG A 84 -25.08 23.03 -5.84
CA ARG A 84 -26.19 22.08 -5.96
C ARG A 84 -27.17 22.14 -4.78
N GLY A 85 -26.68 22.41 -3.57
CA GLY A 85 -27.52 22.55 -2.36
C GLY A 85 -28.15 21.26 -1.81
N LYS A 86 -27.92 20.09 -2.42
CA LYS A 86 -28.48 18.80 -1.97
C LYS A 86 -27.40 17.70 -1.88
N PRO A 87 -27.21 17.08 -0.70
CA PRO A 87 -26.27 15.97 -0.52
C PRO A 87 -26.77 14.68 -1.17
N TYR A 88 -25.85 13.84 -1.63
CA TYR A 88 -26.20 12.49 -2.11
C TYR A 88 -26.44 11.54 -0.92
N ASN A 89 -27.44 10.67 -1.05
CA ASN A 89 -27.61 9.54 -0.14
C ASN A 89 -26.75 8.36 -0.62
N LEU A 90 -25.51 8.31 -0.15
CA LEU A 90 -24.54 7.27 -0.50
C LEU A 90 -24.38 6.23 0.63
N ARG A 91 -25.34 6.12 1.56
CA ARG A 91 -25.19 5.28 2.75
C ARG A 91 -24.87 3.83 2.39
N THR A 92 -25.65 3.23 1.49
CA THR A 92 -25.46 1.84 1.05
C THR A 92 -24.11 1.65 0.36
N LEU A 93 -23.75 2.54 -0.57
CA LEU A 93 -22.48 2.47 -1.28
C LEU A 93 -21.29 2.63 -0.33
N LEU A 94 -21.38 3.54 0.63
CA LEU A 94 -20.37 3.75 1.66
C LEU A 94 -20.24 2.55 2.60
N THR A 95 -21.35 1.88 2.93
CA THR A 95 -21.31 0.64 3.71
C THR A 95 -20.53 -0.43 2.95
N PHE A 96 -20.84 -0.66 1.67
CA PHE A 96 -20.10 -1.62 0.85
C PHE A 96 -18.62 -1.27 0.73
N TRP A 97 -18.32 0.02 0.52
CA TRP A 97 -16.95 0.52 0.43
C TRP A 97 -16.17 0.27 1.72
N ASN A 98 -16.72 0.65 2.87
CA ASN A 98 -16.08 0.45 4.17
C ASN A 98 -15.94 -1.04 4.49
N SER A 99 -16.93 -1.87 4.16
CA SER A 99 -16.84 -3.33 4.31
C SER A 99 -15.76 -3.94 3.43
N PHE A 100 -15.63 -3.48 2.18
CA PHE A 100 -14.57 -3.90 1.28
C PHE A 100 -13.18 -3.56 1.84
N LEU A 101 -12.96 -2.32 2.27
CA LEU A 101 -11.69 -1.91 2.88
C LEU A 101 -11.40 -2.70 4.16
N ALA A 102 -12.40 -2.94 5.00
CA ALA A 102 -12.23 -3.72 6.23
C ALA A 102 -11.82 -5.18 5.94
N ILE A 103 -12.48 -5.84 4.98
CA ILE A 103 -12.14 -7.21 4.57
C ILE A 103 -10.71 -7.23 4.00
N PHE A 104 -10.38 -6.27 3.12
CA PHE A 104 -9.03 -6.13 2.57
C PHE A 104 -7.97 -6.01 3.68
N SER A 105 -8.20 -5.13 4.66
CA SER A 105 -7.28 -4.95 5.79
C SER A 105 -7.15 -6.21 6.66
N ILE A 106 -8.25 -6.91 6.94
CA ILE A 106 -8.23 -8.16 7.72
C ILE A 106 -7.40 -9.22 7.00
N ILE A 107 -7.58 -9.40 5.69
CA ILE A 107 -6.81 -10.39 4.93
C ILE A 107 -5.32 -10.00 4.91
N GLY A 108 -5.00 -8.71 4.70
CA GLY A 108 -3.62 -8.22 4.76
C GLY A 108 -2.96 -8.52 6.10
N VAL A 109 -3.64 -8.28 7.22
CA VAL A 109 -3.14 -8.64 8.56
C VAL A 109 -2.92 -10.14 8.71
N ILE A 110 -3.90 -10.96 8.31
CA ILE A 110 -3.79 -12.43 8.37
C ILE A 110 -2.57 -12.94 7.60
N ARG A 111 -2.19 -12.25 6.51
CA ARG A 111 -1.07 -12.62 5.64
C ARG A 111 0.28 -12.13 6.16
N CYS A 112 0.38 -10.89 6.62
CA CYS A 112 1.66 -10.29 7.02
C CYS A 112 2.01 -10.55 8.49
N LEU A 113 1.02 -10.64 9.38
CA LEU A 113 1.25 -10.75 10.83
C LEU A 113 2.06 -11.99 11.27
N PRO A 114 1.87 -13.19 10.67
CA PRO A 114 2.64 -14.36 11.09
C PRO A 114 4.14 -14.26 10.80
N GLU A 115 4.55 -13.69 9.66
CA GLU A 115 5.98 -13.42 9.38
C GLU A 115 6.54 -12.43 10.38
N PHE A 116 5.80 -11.36 10.66
CA PHE A 116 6.19 -10.33 11.60
C PHE A 116 6.41 -10.89 13.02
N ILE A 117 5.45 -11.69 13.52
CA ILE A 117 5.57 -12.37 14.81
C ILE A 117 6.78 -13.30 14.83
N HIS A 118 7.04 -14.01 13.72
CA HIS A 118 8.19 -14.90 13.67
C HIS A 118 9.50 -14.15 13.77
N ILE A 119 9.72 -13.10 12.97
CA ILE A 119 10.97 -12.32 13.01
C ILE A 119 11.18 -11.73 14.40
N LEU A 120 10.12 -11.21 15.03
CA LEU A 120 10.19 -10.71 16.40
C LEU A 120 10.60 -11.78 17.42
N ARG A 121 10.08 -13.01 17.27
CA ARG A 121 10.37 -14.11 18.21
C ARG A 121 11.71 -14.79 17.98
N THR A 122 12.16 -14.92 16.74
CA THR A 122 13.36 -15.70 16.39
C THR A 122 14.60 -14.83 16.24
N LYS A 123 14.46 -13.62 15.69
CA LYS A 123 15.58 -12.70 15.43
C LYS A 123 15.59 -11.47 16.34
N GLY A 124 14.48 -11.18 17.02
CA GLY A 124 14.35 -10.07 17.96
C GLY A 124 13.91 -8.76 17.34
N PHE A 125 13.72 -7.74 18.19
CA PHE A 125 13.21 -6.43 17.81
C PHE A 125 14.13 -5.69 16.84
N GLU A 126 15.44 -5.71 17.08
CA GLU A 126 16.43 -5.05 16.21
C GLU A 126 16.38 -5.61 14.78
N ALA A 127 16.37 -6.94 14.64
CA ALA A 127 16.28 -7.57 13.33
C ALA A 127 14.97 -7.23 12.60
N SER A 128 13.86 -7.05 13.31
CA SER A 128 12.58 -6.66 12.68
C SER A 128 12.62 -5.29 12.00
N TYR A 129 13.47 -4.36 12.49
CA TYR A 129 13.65 -3.01 11.94
C TYR A 129 14.83 -2.91 10.97
N CYS A 130 15.80 -3.81 11.05
CA CYS A 130 17.05 -3.71 10.29
C CYS A 130 17.17 -4.71 9.14
N GLN A 131 16.50 -5.87 9.19
CA GLN A 131 16.64 -6.93 8.17
C GLN A 131 15.46 -6.96 7.22
N SER A 132 15.69 -6.62 5.95
CA SER A 132 14.63 -6.62 4.93
C SER A 132 14.57 -7.96 4.18
N ASP A 133 14.31 -9.06 4.87
CA ASP A 133 14.18 -10.37 4.20
C ASP A 133 12.77 -10.66 3.67
N TYR A 134 11.74 -9.94 4.14
CA TYR A 134 10.33 -10.23 3.86
C TYR A 134 9.98 -10.13 2.37
N TYR A 135 10.68 -9.27 1.63
CA TYR A 135 10.36 -9.04 0.23
C TYR A 135 10.61 -10.28 -0.62
N LYS A 136 11.54 -11.15 -0.20
CA LYS A 136 11.91 -12.37 -0.93
C LYS A 136 10.76 -13.39 -1.02
N ASP A 137 9.78 -13.30 -0.12
CA ASP A 137 8.55 -14.08 -0.16
C ASP A 137 7.54 -13.39 -1.10
N SER A 138 7.26 -14.02 -2.26
CA SER A 138 6.35 -13.46 -3.26
C SER A 138 4.93 -13.24 -2.73
N ARG A 139 4.47 -14.03 -1.74
CA ARG A 139 3.16 -13.82 -1.09
C ARG A 139 3.09 -12.51 -0.35
N LEU A 140 4.05 -12.31 0.55
CA LEU A 140 4.04 -11.16 1.45
C LEU A 140 4.20 -9.91 0.61
N ASN A 141 5.13 -9.97 -0.33
CA ASN A 141 5.38 -8.87 -1.24
C ASN A 141 4.11 -8.50 -2.04
N TRP A 142 3.38 -9.48 -2.57
CA TRP A 142 2.10 -9.23 -3.24
C TRP A 142 1.12 -8.40 -2.38
N TRP A 143 0.99 -8.75 -1.09
CA TRP A 143 0.13 -8.00 -0.17
C TRP A 143 0.65 -6.60 0.16
N TYR A 144 1.97 -6.40 0.25
CA TYR A 144 2.56 -5.06 0.40
C TYR A 144 2.34 -4.17 -0.83
N ILE A 145 2.47 -4.72 -2.05
CA ILE A 145 2.13 -3.99 -3.28
C ILE A 145 0.67 -3.53 -3.23
N LEU A 146 -0.25 -4.44 -2.92
CA LEU A 146 -1.67 -4.12 -2.81
C LEU A 146 -1.94 -3.03 -1.77
N PHE A 147 -1.28 -3.08 -0.62
CA PHE A 147 -1.40 -2.06 0.43
C PHE A 147 -0.94 -0.68 -0.05
N VAL A 148 0.17 -0.60 -0.78
CA VAL A 148 0.68 0.68 -1.29
C VAL A 148 -0.24 1.27 -2.35
N TRP A 149 -0.79 0.42 -3.23
CA TRP A 149 -1.80 0.83 -4.21
C TRP A 149 -3.14 1.19 -3.56
N SER A 150 -3.51 0.57 -2.43
CA SER A 150 -4.74 0.91 -1.71
C SER A 150 -4.77 2.37 -1.26
N LYS A 151 -3.61 3.02 -1.03
CA LYS A 151 -3.57 4.45 -0.66
C LYS A 151 -4.11 5.39 -1.73
N VAL A 152 -3.99 5.03 -3.00
CA VAL A 152 -4.63 5.76 -4.09
C VAL A 152 -6.15 5.54 -4.06
N VAL A 153 -6.57 4.31 -3.80
CA VAL A 153 -7.99 3.90 -3.74
C VAL A 153 -8.69 4.57 -2.55
N GLU A 154 -8.02 4.68 -1.39
CA GLU A 154 -8.50 5.35 -0.18
C GLU A 154 -8.81 6.84 -0.38
N LEU A 155 -8.27 7.51 -1.43
CA LEU A 155 -8.64 8.89 -1.75
C LEU A 155 -10.14 9.05 -2.08
N VAL A 156 -10.80 7.96 -2.48
CA VAL A 156 -12.25 7.92 -2.73
C VAL A 156 -13.06 8.16 -1.44
N ASP A 157 -12.50 7.91 -0.24
CA ASP A 157 -13.14 8.23 1.05
C ASP A 157 -13.51 9.71 1.13
N THR A 158 -12.59 10.57 0.70
CA THR A 158 -12.81 12.01 0.68
C THR A 158 -13.91 12.38 -0.31
N LEU A 159 -13.98 11.72 -1.47
CA LEU A 159 -15.07 11.94 -2.42
C LEU A 159 -16.42 11.62 -1.79
N PHE A 160 -16.55 10.50 -1.07
CA PHE A 160 -17.79 10.16 -0.36
C PHE A 160 -18.19 11.21 0.68
N ILE A 161 -17.23 11.73 1.45
CA ILE A 161 -17.48 12.79 2.44
C ILE A 161 -17.99 14.06 1.75
N LEU A 162 -17.31 14.49 0.68
CA LEU A 162 -17.66 15.71 -0.06
C LEU A 162 -19.04 15.59 -0.73
N LEU A 163 -19.33 14.45 -1.37
CA LEU A 163 -20.60 14.20 -2.05
C LEU A 163 -21.79 14.12 -1.09
N ARG A 164 -21.56 13.74 0.17
CA ARG A 164 -22.59 13.76 1.22
C ARG A 164 -22.75 15.15 1.87
N GLY A 165 -21.98 16.15 1.44
CA GLY A 165 -21.98 17.48 2.06
C GLY A 165 -21.37 17.48 3.47
N GLY A 166 -20.52 16.51 3.79
CA GLY A 166 -19.84 16.44 5.08
C GLY A 166 -18.74 17.48 5.23
N LYS A 167 -18.44 17.86 6.47
CA LYS A 167 -17.28 18.72 6.78
C LYS A 167 -16.00 17.88 6.69
N LEU A 168 -15.13 18.23 5.74
CA LEU A 168 -13.81 17.60 5.61
C LEU A 168 -12.87 18.17 6.67
N LEU A 169 -12.39 17.32 7.58
CA LEU A 169 -11.41 17.68 8.60
C LEU A 169 -10.03 17.92 7.98
N THR A 170 -9.26 18.88 8.51
CA THR A 170 -7.91 19.17 8.02
C THR A 170 -7.00 17.96 8.12
N LEU A 171 -7.05 17.24 9.24
CA LEU A 171 -6.23 16.05 9.45
C LEU A 171 -6.49 14.97 8.40
N HIS A 172 -7.72 14.81 7.94
CA HIS A 172 -8.10 13.74 7.02
C HIS A 172 -7.38 13.88 5.66
N TRP A 173 -7.46 15.05 5.03
CA TRP A 173 -6.81 15.22 3.72
C TRP A 173 -5.28 15.26 3.84
N VAL A 174 -4.74 15.81 4.94
CA VAL A 174 -3.30 15.78 5.22
C VAL A 174 -2.83 14.34 5.41
N HIS A 175 -3.55 13.53 6.17
CA HIS A 175 -3.25 12.11 6.39
C HIS A 175 -3.24 11.33 5.08
N HIS A 176 -4.24 11.50 4.22
CA HIS A 176 -4.29 10.81 2.92
C HIS A 176 -3.13 11.20 2.00
N CYS A 177 -2.76 12.49 1.94
CA CYS A 177 -1.58 12.91 1.16
C CYS A 177 -0.28 12.31 1.73
N LEU A 178 -0.10 12.39 3.05
CA LEU A 178 1.11 11.90 3.71
C LEU A 178 1.27 10.39 3.56
N THR A 179 0.21 9.62 3.83
CA THR A 179 0.25 8.15 3.70
C THR A 179 0.47 7.70 2.27
N LEU A 180 -0.12 8.39 1.28
CA LEU A 180 0.12 8.09 -0.13
C LEU A 180 1.57 8.35 -0.54
N ILE A 181 2.10 9.55 -0.26
CA ILE A 181 3.47 9.92 -0.64
C ILE A 181 4.48 9.04 0.10
N TYR A 182 4.28 8.83 1.40
CA TYR A 182 5.17 8.04 2.24
C TYR A 182 5.22 6.58 1.77
N SER A 183 4.06 5.93 1.61
CA SER A 183 4.02 4.53 1.16
C SER A 183 4.68 4.35 -0.21
N TRP A 184 4.44 5.25 -1.16
CA TRP A 184 5.04 5.16 -2.50
C TRP A 184 6.54 5.41 -2.52
N TYR A 185 7.01 6.34 -1.70
CA TYR A 185 8.44 6.66 -1.56
C TYR A 185 9.20 5.50 -0.91
N VAL A 186 8.67 5.01 0.22
CA VAL A 186 9.31 3.99 1.06
C VAL A 186 9.28 2.62 0.38
N PHE A 187 8.18 2.25 -0.27
CA PHE A 187 8.06 0.93 -0.88
C PHE A 187 9.11 0.67 -1.96
N GLY A 188 9.61 1.70 -2.64
CA GLY A 188 10.71 1.53 -3.59
C GLY A 188 12.01 1.05 -2.95
N ASP A 189 12.29 1.40 -1.70
CA ASP A 189 13.51 1.01 -0.98
C ASP A 189 13.33 -0.27 -0.16
N VAL A 190 12.11 -0.80 -0.15
CA VAL A 190 11.72 -2.03 0.55
C VAL A 190 12.36 -2.11 1.95
N PRO A 191 12.22 -1.09 2.81
CA PRO A 191 12.88 -1.10 4.10
C PRO A 191 12.21 -2.11 5.02
N ALA A 192 13.00 -2.66 5.94
CA ALA A 192 12.50 -3.57 6.97
C ALA A 192 11.42 -2.93 7.85
N THR A 193 11.41 -1.60 7.96
CA THR A 193 10.39 -0.82 8.68
C THR A 193 9.01 -0.93 8.06
N ALA A 194 8.86 -1.34 6.80
CA ALA A 194 7.55 -1.50 6.17
C ALA A 194 6.71 -2.63 6.80
N ARG A 195 7.33 -3.50 7.61
CA ARG A 195 6.60 -4.48 8.44
C ARG A 195 5.76 -3.83 9.56
N TRP A 196 6.04 -2.57 9.91
CA TRP A 196 5.43 -1.85 11.03
C TRP A 196 4.39 -0.83 10.57
#